data_AF-A0A3B9AGJ2-F1
#
_entry.id   AF-A0A3B9AGJ2-F1
#
_cell.length_a   1.000
_cell.length_b   1.000
_cell.length_c   1.000
_cell.angle_alpha   90.00
_cell.angle_beta   90.00
_cell.angle_gamma   90.00
#
_symmetry.space_group_name_H-M   'P 1'
#
loop_
_entity.id
_entity.type
_entity.pdbx_description
1 polymer ?
#
loop_
_entity_poly.entity_id
_entity_poly.type
_entity_poly.pdbx_seq_one_letter_code
_entity_poly.pdbx_strand_id
1 'polypeptide(L)' 'GIYAYVTLMAGAEPSEALRKELVDQCVQEIGAIAKPDLIQWAPGLPKTRSGKIM' A
#
# COMPACT_ATOMS: atom_id res chain seq x y z
N GLY A 1 -7.49 12.94 1.15
CA GLY A 1 -7.32 11.53 1.52
C GLY A 1 -6.07 10.97 0.89
N ILE A 2 -5.46 9.98 1.54
CA ILE A 2 -4.28 9.24 1.08
C ILE A 2 -4.74 8.03 0.28
N TYR A 3 -4.22 7.89 -0.94
CA TYR A 3 -4.44 6.73 -1.80
C TYR A 3 -3.12 5.97 -1.96
N ALA A 4 -3.09 4.71 -1.55
CA ALA A 4 -1.89 3.89 -1.54
C ALA A 4 -2.00 2.76 -2.58
N TYR A 5 -1.05 2.70 -3.51
CA TYR A 5 -0.87 1.54 -4.37
C TYR A 5 0.10 0.57 -3.69
N VAL A 6 -0.33 -0.68 -3.50
CA VAL A 6 0.43 -1.68 -2.74
C VAL A 6 0.69 -2.91 -3.60
N THR A 7 1.97 -3.21 -3.81
CA THR A 7 2.43 -4.47 -4.41
C THR A 7 2.88 -5.40 -3.30
N LEU A 8 2.25 -6.57 -3.19
CA LEU A 8 2.62 -7.58 -2.21
C LEU A 8 3.88 -8.33 -2.64
N MET A 9 4.61 -8.84 -1.65
CA MET A 9 5.71 -9.76 -1.90
C MET A 9 5.20 -11.06 -2.53
N ALA A 10 6.04 -11.74 -3.30
CA ALA A 10 5.67 -13.00 -3.95
C ALA A 10 5.19 -14.04 -2.92
N GLY A 11 4.05 -14.67 -3.20
CA GLY A 11 3.42 -15.66 -2.31
C GLY A 11 2.49 -15.06 -1.24
N ALA A 12 2.41 -13.74 -1.09
CA ALA A 12 1.40 -13.10 -0.25
C ALA A 12 0.13 -12.79 -1.04
N GLU A 13 -1.03 -13.01 -0.41
CA GLU A 13 -2.34 -12.79 -1.03
C GLU A 13 -3.07 -11.59 -0.41
N PRO A 14 -3.75 -10.77 -1.23
CA PRO A 14 -4.55 -9.66 -0.71
C PRO A 14 -5.73 -10.19 0.09
N SER A 15 -5.97 -9.59 1.25
CA SER A 15 -7.16 -9.86 2.06
C SER A 15 -7.62 -8.59 2.77
N GLU A 16 -8.87 -8.58 3.23
CA GLU A 16 -9.40 -7.46 4.01
C GLU A 16 -8.75 -7.36 5.39
N ALA A 17 -8.33 -8.50 5.97
CA ALA A 17 -7.54 -8.51 7.20
C ALA A 17 -6.20 -7.80 6.99
N LEU A 18 -5.47 -8.15 5.93
CA LEU A 18 -4.19 -7.52 5.59
C LEU A 18 -4.36 -6.04 5.24
N ARG A 19 -5.43 -5.67 4.52
CA ARG A 19 -5.76 -4.26 4.26
C ARG A 19 -5.88 -3.47 5.56
N LYS A 20 -6.61 -4.01 6.54
CA LYS A 20 -6.79 -3.36 7.84
C LYS A 20 -5.46 -3.23 8.58
N GLU A 21 -4.67 -4.29 8.61
CA GLU A 21 -3.35 -4.31 9.25
C GLU A 21 -2.43 -3.23 8.68
N LEU A 22 -2.36 -3.07 7.36
CA LEU A 22 -1.56 -2.03 6.71
C LEU A 22 -2.02 -0.60 7.09
N VAL A 23 -3.34 -0.38 7.15
CA VAL A 23 -3.89 0.92 7.57
C VAL A 23 -3.55 1.20 9.03
N ASP A 24 -3.74 0.23 9.91
CA ASP A 24 -3.45 0.35 11.34
C ASP A 24 -1.95 0.60 11.56
N GLN A 25 -1.08 -0.05 10.78
CA GLN A 25 0.37 0.17 10.83
C GLN A 25 0.74 1.62 10.48
N CYS A 26 0.19 2.18 9.40
CA CYS A 26 0.44 3.59 9.05
C CYS A 26 0.01 4.55 10.17
N VAL A 27 -1.14 4.28 10.80
CA VAL A 27 -1.64 5.09 11.92
C VAL A 27 -0.78 4.92 13.16
N GLN A 28 -0.28 3.72 13.45
CA GLN A 28 0.61 3.46 14.58
C GLN A 28 1.96 4.17 14.42
N GLU A 29 2.55 4.13 13.22
CA GLU A 29 3.90 4.66 12.97
C GLU A 29 3.92 6.20 12.84
N ILE A 30 2.88 6.81 12.28
CA ILE A 30 2.88 8.25 11.95
C ILE A 30 1.74 9.01 12.65
N GLY A 31 0.61 8.35 12.93
CA GLY A 31 -0.58 8.93 13.52
C GLY A 31 -1.78 9.00 12.57
N ALA A 32 -2.93 9.43 13.09
CA ALA A 32 -4.21 9.41 12.38
C ALA A 32 -4.21 10.20 11.06
N ILE A 33 -3.33 11.20 10.91
CA ILE A 33 -3.16 11.98 9.67
C ILE A 33 -2.64 11.13 8.50
N ALA A 34 -1.94 10.04 8.78
CA ALA A 34 -1.36 9.16 7.77
C ALA A 34 -2.27 7.98 7.37
N LYS A 35 -3.51 7.93 7.89
CA LYS A 35 -4.46 6.87 7.58
C LYS A 35 -4.78 6.85 6.08
N PRO A 36 -4.47 5.76 5.34
CA PRO A 36 -4.91 5.63 3.96
C PRO A 36 -6.44 5.57 3.87
N ASP A 37 -7.03 6.38 3.00
CA ASP A 37 -8.45 6.33 2.66
C ASP A 37 -8.74 5.16 1.72
N LEU A 38 -7.78 4.85 0.84
CA LEU A 38 -7.89 3.73 -0.10
C LEU A 38 -6.55 3.03 -0.30
N ILE A 39 -6.61 1.69 -0.28
CA ILE A 39 -5.51 0.82 -0.67
C ILE A 39 -5.91 0.11 -1.96
N GLN A 40 -5.13 0.28 -3.02
CA GLN A 40 -5.28 -0.43 -4.28
C GLN A 40 -4.19 -1.49 -4.38
N TRP A 41 -4.61 -2.75 -4.45
CA TRP A 41 -3.69 -3.83 -4.77
C TRP A 41 -3.20 -3.66 -6.21
N ALA A 42 -1.89 -3.56 -6.37
CA ALA A 42 -1.23 -3.33 -7.65
C ALA A 42 -0.17 -4.43 -7.84
N PRO A 43 -0.37 -5.40 -8.76
CA PRO A 43 0.62 -6.45 -9.01
C PRO A 43 1.95 -5.90 -9.57
N GLY A 44 1.93 -4.67 -10.09
CA GLY A 44 3.13 -3.92 -10.45
C GLY A 44 2.86 -2.43 -10.46
N LEU A 45 3.90 -1.65 -10.25
CA LEU A 45 3.87 -0.19 -10.38
C LEU A 45 4.49 0.23 -11.71
N PRO A 46 3.96 1.27 -12.36
CA PRO A 46 4.56 1.80 -13.59
C PRO A 46 5.97 2.30 -13.28
N LYS A 47 6.95 1.79 -14.03
CA LYS A 47 8.37 2.11 -13.85
C LYS A 47 8.98 2.63 -15.14
N THR A 48 9.88 3.59 -15.02
CA THR A 48 10.73 4.06 -16.13
C THR A 48 11.76 2.99 -16.52
N ARG A 49 12.47 3.19 -17.65
CA ARG A 49 13.55 2.28 -18.10
C ARG A 49 14.69 2.12 -17.08
N SER A 50 14.89 3.08 -16.18
CA SER A 50 15.87 2.98 -15.09
C SER A 50 15.29 2.40 -13.80
N GLY A 51 14.04 1.95 -13.81
CA GLY A 51 13.38 1.28 -12.68
C GLY A 51 12.73 2.21 -11.66
N LYS A 52 12.80 3.54 -11.83
CA LYS A 52 12.13 4.50 -10.96
C LYS A 52 10.61 4.44 -11.14
N ILE A 53 9.87 4.49 -10.02
CA ILE A 53 8.41 4.65 -10.03
C ILE A 53 8.09 6.00 -10.68
N MET A 54 7.15 5.99 -11.64
CA MET A 54 6.66 7.20 -12.30
C MET A 54 5.63 7.94 -11.46
#